data_AF-A0A376X123-F1
#
_entry.id   AF-A0A376X123-F1
#
_cell.length_a   1.000
_cell.length_b   1.000
_cell.length_c   1.000
_cell.angle_alpha   90.00
_cell.angle_beta   90.00
_cell.angle_gamma   90.00
#
_symmetry.space_group_name_H-M   'P 1'
#
loop_
_entity.id
_entity.type
_entity.pdbx_description
1 polymer ?
#
loop_
_entity_poly.entity_id
_entity_poly.type
_entity_poly.pdbx_seq_one_letter_code
_entity_poly.pdbx_strand_id
1 'polypeptide(L)'
;MNKVAIGQQQLAAALADDFDGLTHEQLRQRLINGAPKYGNDDDTVDTLLARAYQTYIDELKQYHNPRYGRGPVGGNYYAGTSSISANVPFGAQTMATPDGRKAHTPLAEGASPGLRY
;
A
#
# COMPACT_ATOMS: atom_id res chain seq x y z
N MET A 1 -8.09 8.22 22.42
CA MET A 1 -9.11 7.67 21.50
C MET A 1 -9.23 6.18 21.75
N ASN A 2 -10.44 5.64 21.93
CA ASN A 2 -10.65 4.20 22.07
C ASN A 2 -10.27 3.52 20.74
N LYS A 3 -9.22 2.70 20.74
CA LYS A 3 -8.93 1.81 19.61
C LYS A 3 -10.07 0.81 19.52
N VAL A 4 -11.03 1.02 18.62
CA VAL A 4 -12.10 0.07 18.39
C VAL A 4 -11.47 -1.14 17.70
N ALA A 5 -11.19 -2.19 18.47
CA ALA A 5 -10.55 -3.40 17.96
C ALA A 5 -11.37 -4.01 16.82
N ILE A 6 -10.69 -4.39 15.74
CA ILE A 6 -11.24 -5.17 14.62
C ILE A 6 -10.61 -6.56 14.74
N GLY A 7 -11.44 -7.60 14.74
CA GLY A 7 -10.94 -8.98 14.78
C GLY A 7 -10.26 -9.37 13.47
N GLN A 8 -9.21 -10.18 13.51
CA GLN A 8 -8.48 -10.59 12.30
C GLN A 8 -9.39 -11.33 11.31
N GLN A 9 -10.20 -12.28 11.80
CA GLN A 9 -11.15 -13.04 10.98
C GLN A 9 -12.26 -12.15 10.42
N GLN A 10 -12.71 -11.17 11.21
CA GLN A 10 -13.70 -10.18 10.77
C GLN A 10 -13.15 -9.34 9.62
N LEU A 11 -11.92 -8.84 9.74
CA LEU A 11 -11.28 -8.08 8.67
C LEU A 11 -11.06 -8.95 7.42
N ALA A 12 -10.56 -10.18 7.59
CA ALA A 12 -10.33 -11.09 6.48
C ALA A 12 -11.62 -11.41 5.70
N ALA A 13 -12.73 -11.65 6.41
CA ALA A 13 -14.03 -11.88 5.78
C ALA A 13 -14.51 -10.65 5.00
N ALA A 14 -14.41 -9.45 5.59
CA ALA A 14 -14.81 -8.21 4.93
C ALA A 14 -13.97 -7.90 3.68
N LEU A 15 -12.67 -8.22 3.69
CA LEU A 15 -11.80 -8.05 2.53
C LEU A 15 -12.12 -9.07 1.42
N ALA A 16 -12.38 -10.32 1.79
CA ALA A 16 -12.73 -11.38 0.83
C ALA A 16 -14.05 -11.08 0.11
N ASP A 17 -14.96 -10.37 0.78
CA ASP A 17 -16.30 -10.03 0.29
C ASP A 17 -16.41 -8.61 -0.29
N ASP A 18 -15.27 -7.96 -0.59
CA ASP A 18 -15.21 -6.58 -1.12
C ASP A 18 -16.05 -5.54 -0.33
N PHE A 19 -16.08 -5.73 0.98
CA PHE A 19 -16.90 -4.94 1.90
C PHE A 19 -18.40 -4.91 1.56
N ASP A 20 -18.95 -5.99 0.99
CA ASP A 20 -20.36 -6.06 0.63
C ASP A 20 -21.29 -6.06 1.85
N GLY A 21 -22.49 -5.49 1.66
CA GLY A 21 -23.50 -5.34 2.71
C GLY A 21 -23.20 -4.24 3.73
N LEU A 22 -24.25 -3.83 4.46
CA LEU A 22 -24.19 -2.69 5.38
C LEU A 22 -23.16 -2.89 6.50
N THR A 23 -23.01 -4.11 7.01
CA THR A 23 -22.08 -4.42 8.11
C THR A 23 -20.62 -4.27 7.69
N HIS A 24 -20.24 -4.77 6.51
CA HIS A 24 -18.86 -4.62 6.04
C HIS A 24 -18.58 -3.21 5.53
N GLU A 25 -19.57 -2.51 4.95
CA GLU A 25 -19.41 -1.09 4.59
C GLU A 25 -19.17 -0.22 5.84
N GLN A 26 -19.87 -0.47 6.96
CA GLN A 26 -19.59 0.21 8.23
C GLN A 26 -18.17 -0.07 8.73
N LEU A 27 -17.67 -1.30 8.55
CA LEU A 27 -16.28 -1.63 8.86
C LEU A 27 -15.31 -0.86 7.95
N ARG A 28 -15.60 -0.78 6.65
CA ARG A 28 -14.81 -0.01 5.66
C ARG A 28 -14.72 1.46 6.05
N GLN A 29 -15.83 2.09 6.43
CA GLN A 29 -15.86 3.48 6.89
C GLN A 29 -15.02 3.70 8.15
N ARG A 30 -14.97 2.71 9.06
CA ARG A 30 -14.07 2.75 10.21
C ARG A 30 -12.60 2.65 9.81
N LEU A 31 -12.25 1.84 8.80
CA LEU A 31 -10.87 1.76 8.29
C LEU A 31 -10.42 3.08 7.65
N ILE A 32 -11.29 3.72 6.88
CA ILE A 32 -10.97 4.96 6.14
C ILE A 32 -10.80 6.14 7.09
N ASN A 33 -11.74 6.31 8.01
CA ASN A 33 -11.85 7.52 8.83
C ASN A 33 -11.29 7.35 10.25
N GLY A 34 -11.22 6.12 10.75
CA GLY A 34 -10.79 5.82 12.12
C GLY A 34 -9.29 5.54 12.28
N ALA A 35 -8.53 5.51 11.19
CA ALA A 35 -7.08 5.30 11.21
C ALA A 35 -6.35 6.41 10.42
N PRO A 36 -5.14 6.81 10.85
CA PRO A 36 -4.34 7.80 10.14
C PRO A 36 -4.02 7.34 8.71
N LYS A 37 -3.74 8.30 7.82
CA LYS A 37 -3.45 8.05 6.40
C LYS A 37 -2.18 8.81 6.01
N TYR A 38 -1.36 8.17 5.20
CA TYR A 38 -0.13 8.76 4.67
C TYR A 38 -0.39 10.10 3.98
N GLY A 39 0.55 11.04 4.14
CA GLY A 39 0.49 12.36 3.52
C GLY A 39 -0.25 13.42 4.34
N ASN A 40 -0.39 13.21 5.65
CA ASN A 40 -1.00 14.17 6.58
C ASN A 40 -0.04 14.59 7.70
N ASP A 41 1.27 14.40 7.52
CA ASP A 41 2.31 14.70 8.53
C ASP A 41 2.05 13.94 9.85
N ASP A 42 1.73 12.65 9.72
CA ASP A 42 1.46 11.77 10.86
C ASP A 42 2.53 10.68 10.91
N ASP A 43 3.51 10.89 11.79
CA ASP A 43 4.66 10.01 11.99
C ASP A 43 4.26 8.54 12.20
N THR A 44 3.07 8.26 12.78
CA THR A 44 2.65 6.90 13.09
C THR A 44 2.40 6.06 11.84
N VAL A 45 1.95 6.68 10.74
CA VAL A 45 1.75 6.02 9.45
C VAL A 45 2.89 6.30 8.48
N ASP A 46 3.49 7.49 8.54
CA ASP A 46 4.58 7.88 7.64
C ASP A 46 5.86 7.07 7.93
N THR A 47 6.21 6.89 9.21
CA THR A 47 7.35 6.05 9.61
C THR A 47 7.07 4.57 9.34
N LEU A 48 5.81 4.13 9.48
CA LEU A 48 5.43 2.75 9.18
C LEU A 48 5.61 2.44 7.68
N LEU A 49 5.16 3.34 6.80
CA LEU A 49 5.37 3.23 5.36
C LEU A 49 6.86 3.23 5.01
N ALA A 50 7.63 4.17 5.56
CA ALA A 50 9.07 4.25 5.32
C ALA A 50 9.79 2.96 5.73
N ARG A 51 9.44 2.39 6.90
CA ARG A 51 9.99 1.11 7.37
C ARG A 51 9.64 -0.06 6.44
N ALA A 52 8.39 -0.14 5.99
CA ALA A 52 7.98 -1.19 5.05
C ALA A 52 8.77 -1.08 3.74
N TYR A 53 8.93 0.15 3.22
CA TYR A 53 9.65 0.37 1.97
C TYR A 53 11.16 0.10 2.10
N GLN A 54 11.75 0.44 3.26
CA GLN A 54 13.17 0.21 3.54
C GLN A 54 13.56 -1.27 3.42
N THR A 55 12.65 -2.20 3.77
CA THR A 55 12.91 -3.64 3.63
C THR A 55 13.18 -4.03 2.17
N TYR A 56 12.41 -3.50 1.22
CA TYR A 56 12.63 -3.71 -0.21
C TYR A 56 13.96 -3.08 -0.67
N ILE A 57 14.27 -1.87 -0.22
CA ILE A 57 15.50 -1.16 -0.57
C ILE A 57 16.73 -1.92 -0.08
N ASP A 58 16.67 -2.47 1.14
CA ASP A 58 17.77 -3.23 1.72
C ASP A 58 17.97 -4.58 1.01
N GLU A 59 16.89 -5.22 0.59
CA GLU A 59 16.94 -6.46 -0.19
C GLU A 59 17.58 -6.23 -1.57
N LEU A 60 17.29 -5.12 -2.25
CA LEU A 60 17.92 -4.78 -3.54
C LEU A 60 19.45 -4.74 -3.49
N LYS A 61 20.05 -4.43 -2.33
CA LYS A 61 21.51 -4.36 -2.15
C LYS A 61 22.19 -5.71 -2.34
N GLN A 62 21.45 -6.82 -2.24
CA GLN A 62 21.98 -8.17 -2.46
C GLN A 62 22.15 -8.52 -3.95
N TYR A 63 21.63 -7.67 -4.86
CA TYR A 63 21.57 -7.97 -6.28
C TYR A 63 22.32 -6.95 -7.13
N HIS A 64 22.82 -7.44 -8.26
CA HIS A 64 23.49 -6.66 -9.27
C HIS A 64 22.78 -6.82 -10.61
N ASN A 65 22.79 -5.77 -11.42
CA ASN A 65 22.21 -5.83 -12.75
C ASN A 65 23.15 -6.57 -13.73
N PRO A 66 22.65 -7.02 -14.89
CA PRO A 66 23.42 -7.87 -15.81
C PRO A 66 24.72 -7.24 -16.37
N ARG A 67 24.94 -5.93 -16.19
CA ARG A 67 26.15 -5.23 -16.64
C ARG A 67 27.19 -5.05 -15.53
N TYR A 68 26.92 -5.52 -14.32
CA TYR A 68 27.87 -5.46 -13.21
C TYR A 68 29.19 -6.15 -13.57
N GLY A 69 30.30 -5.44 -13.35
CA GLY A 69 31.64 -5.92 -13.71
C GLY A 69 31.91 -6.04 -15.22
N ARG A 70 31.06 -5.48 -16.09
CA ARG A 70 31.18 -5.59 -17.57
C ARG A 70 31.40 -4.26 -18.27
N GLY A 71 32.06 -3.30 -17.61
CA GLY A 71 32.45 -2.01 -18.18
C GLY A 71 31.92 -0.80 -17.40
N PRO A 72 30.59 -0.61 -17.28
CA PRO A 72 30.04 0.54 -16.55
C PRO A 72 30.42 0.53 -15.07
N VAL A 73 30.71 1.72 -14.52
CA VAL A 73 30.85 1.91 -13.07
C VAL A 73 29.48 1.73 -12.40
N GLY A 74 29.47 1.04 -11.26
CA GLY A 74 28.24 0.65 -10.56
C GLY A 74 27.73 -0.69 -11.06
N GLY A 75 26.50 -0.73 -11.59
CA GLY A 75 25.82 -1.98 -11.96
C GLY A 75 24.89 -2.53 -10.89
N ASN A 76 24.32 -1.67 -10.05
CA ASN A 76 23.40 -2.04 -8.96
C ASN A 76 21.95 -1.64 -9.30
N TYR A 77 21.05 -1.96 -8.37
CA TYR A 77 19.66 -1.52 -8.36
C TYR A 77 19.41 -0.47 -7.28
N TYR A 78 18.37 0.34 -7.48
CA TYR A 78 17.80 1.25 -6.50
C TYR A 78 16.29 1.33 -6.71
N ALA A 79 15.55 1.78 -5.68
CA ALA A 79 14.10 1.88 -5.75
C ALA A 79 13.63 3.13 -6.52
N GLY A 80 12.45 3.06 -7.13
CA GLY A 80 11.81 4.18 -7.81
C GLY A 80 10.29 4.05 -7.78
N THR A 81 9.60 5.18 -7.75
CA THR A 81 8.12 5.27 -7.66
C THR A 81 7.47 5.81 -8.91
N SER A 82 8.22 6.03 -10.00
CA SER A 82 7.64 6.50 -11.27
C SER A 82 6.86 5.36 -11.92
N SER A 83 5.56 5.30 -11.64
CA SER A 83 4.65 4.23 -12.09
C SER A 83 3.81 4.59 -13.31
N ILE A 84 3.86 5.84 -13.77
CA ILE A 84 3.04 6.37 -14.87
C ILE A 84 1.55 6.14 -14.55
N SER A 85 0.81 5.43 -15.39
CA SER A 85 -0.61 5.11 -15.20
C SER A 85 -0.83 3.68 -14.73
N ALA A 86 0.24 2.98 -14.31
CA ALA A 86 0.17 1.56 -13.93
C ALA A 86 -0.68 1.32 -12.67
N ASN A 87 -0.91 2.34 -11.85
CA ASN A 87 -1.79 2.28 -10.67
C ASN A 87 -3.23 1.85 -11.02
N VAL A 88 -3.71 2.15 -12.24
CA VAL A 88 -5.03 1.74 -12.72
C VAL A 88 -5.10 0.24 -13.06
N PRO A 89 -4.29 -0.31 -14.00
CA PRO A 89 -4.35 -1.73 -14.33
C PRO A 89 -3.89 -2.64 -13.19
N PHE A 90 -2.97 -2.21 -12.31
CA PHE A 90 -2.65 -2.96 -11.10
C PHE A 90 -3.81 -2.93 -10.10
N GLY A 91 -4.45 -1.77 -9.91
CA GLY A 91 -5.66 -1.64 -9.10
C GLY A 91 -6.79 -2.55 -9.58
N ALA A 92 -6.99 -2.64 -10.89
CA ALA A 92 -7.96 -3.52 -11.54
C ALA A 92 -7.71 -5.03 -11.27
N GLN A 93 -6.50 -5.41 -10.87
CA GLN A 93 -6.15 -6.80 -10.50
C GLN A 93 -6.00 -7.00 -8.99
N THR A 94 -6.23 -5.96 -8.19
CA THR A 94 -6.06 -5.99 -6.73
C THR A 94 -7.44 -6.04 -6.05
N MET A 95 -7.64 -7.01 -5.16
CA MET A 95 -8.85 -7.12 -4.33
C MET A 95 -8.90 -6.04 -3.23
N ALA A 96 -9.97 -5.99 -2.45
CA ALA A 96 -10.12 -5.02 -1.37
C ALA A 96 -8.93 -5.03 -0.40
N THR A 97 -8.54 -3.85 0.09
CA THR A 97 -7.36 -3.68 0.96
C THR A 97 -7.71 -3.08 2.32
N PRO A 98 -6.90 -3.33 3.38
CA PRO A 98 -7.20 -2.88 4.76
C PRO A 98 -7.23 -1.36 4.98
N ASP A 99 -6.83 -0.57 3.98
CA ASP A 99 -6.99 0.89 3.97
C ASP A 99 -8.43 1.33 3.64
N GLY A 100 -9.30 0.39 3.30
CA GLY A 100 -10.71 0.59 2.96
C GLY A 100 -10.99 0.78 1.47
N ARG A 101 -9.98 0.56 0.62
CA ARG A 101 -10.14 0.56 -0.83
C ARG A 101 -10.89 -0.69 -1.29
N LYS A 102 -11.91 -0.50 -2.12
CA LYS A 102 -12.65 -1.59 -2.78
C LYS A 102 -11.83 -2.28 -3.87
N ALA A 103 -12.13 -3.55 -4.13
CA ALA A 103 -11.55 -4.35 -5.19
C ALA A 103 -11.65 -3.64 -6.55
N HIS A 104 -10.65 -3.88 -7.41
CA HIS A 104 -10.61 -3.41 -8.80
C HIS A 104 -10.58 -1.89 -9.01
N THR A 105 -10.61 -1.07 -7.95
CA THR A 105 -10.41 0.38 -8.04
C THR A 105 -8.94 0.74 -8.24
N PRO A 106 -8.58 1.94 -8.72
CA PRO A 106 -7.16 2.33 -8.87
C PRO A 106 -6.39 2.35 -7.55
N LEU A 107 -5.09 2.05 -7.59
CA LEU A 107 -4.15 2.32 -6.50
C LEU A 107 -3.75 3.80 -6.48
N ALA A 108 -3.09 4.24 -5.40
CA ALA A 108 -2.41 5.54 -5.37
C ALA A 108 -1.31 5.60 -6.46
N GLU A 109 -1.10 6.77 -7.05
CA GLU A 109 -0.06 6.97 -8.07
C GLU A 109 1.26 7.40 -7.42
N GLY A 110 2.34 6.70 -7.78
CA GLY A 110 3.69 6.99 -7.32
C GLY A 110 3.83 7.02 -5.80
N ALA A 111 4.31 8.16 -5.28
CA ALA A 111 4.45 8.41 -3.85
C ALA A 111 3.40 9.40 -3.31
N SER A 112 2.30 9.58 -4.06
CA SER A 112 1.23 10.51 -3.71
C SER A 112 0.32 9.92 -2.62
N PRO A 113 -0.35 10.76 -1.81
CA PRO A 113 -1.38 10.30 -0.88
C PRO A 113 -2.50 9.55 -1.60
N GLY A 114 -3.04 8.51 -0.94
CA GLY A 114 -4.14 7.72 -1.49
C GLY A 114 -5.47 8.48 -1.54
N LEU A 115 -6.31 8.14 -2.52
CA LEU A 115 -7.68 8.67 -2.64
C LEU A 115 -8.57 8.09 -1.54
N ARG A 116 -9.45 8.93 -0.97
CA ARG A 116 -10.50 8.48 -0.05
C ARG A 116 -11.82 8.39 -0.83
N TYR A 117 -12.37 7.18 -0.96
CA TYR A 117 -13.68 6.90 -1.57
C TYR A 117 -14.68 6.40 -0.53
#